data_AF-A0A1M3BAD2-F1
#
_entry.id   AF-A0A1M3BAD2-F1
#
_cell.length_a   1.000
_cell.length_b   1.000
_cell.length_c   1.000
_cell.angle_alpha   90.00
_cell.angle_beta   90.00
_cell.angle_gamma   90.00
#
_symmetry.space_group_name_H-M   'P 1'
#
loop_
_entity.id
_entity.type
_entity.pdbx_description
1 polymer ?
#
loop_
_entity_poly.entity_id
_entity_poly.type
_entity_poly.pdbx_seq_one_letter_code
_entity_poly.pdbx_strand_id
1 'polypeptide(L)'
;MRRRARIAALVVLAALAFLGAPAIALAASGNEIGQNLGSLLRSTAGALYGGIVAVFSLGFLINRNFAALVIFFVAAIVVGWLVFDPGAVAEAAKAIAQRVLP
;
A
#
# COMPACT_ATOMS: atom_id res chain seq x y z
N MET A 1 -24.69 -5.77 -15.13
CA MET A 1 -23.30 -6.29 -15.08
C MET A 1 -22.32 -5.50 -15.97
N ARG A 2 -22.66 -5.18 -17.23
CA ARG A 2 -21.76 -4.49 -18.20
C ARG A 2 -21.25 -3.11 -17.76
N ARG A 3 -22.04 -2.32 -17.02
CA ARG A 3 -21.65 -0.97 -16.56
C ARG A 3 -20.58 -1.00 -15.47
N ARG A 4 -20.67 -1.96 -14.53
CA ARG A 4 -19.70 -2.15 -13.44
C ARG A 4 -18.35 -2.66 -13.96
N ALA A 5 -18.38 -3.56 -14.95
CA ALA A 5 -17.18 -4.05 -15.63
C ALA A 5 -16.42 -2.95 -16.39
N ARG A 6 -17.15 -2.02 -17.05
CA ARG A 6 -16.54 -0.87 -17.75
C ARG A 6 -15.86 0.11 -16.80
N ILE A 7 -16.47 0.38 -15.64
CA ILE A 7 -15.88 1.25 -14.63
C ILE A 7 -14.62 0.61 -14.04
N ALA A 8 -14.65 -0.69 -13.74
CA ALA A 8 -13.47 -1.42 -13.27
C ALA A 8 -12.33 -1.40 -14.30
N ALA A 9 -12.63 -1.59 -15.58
CA ALA A 9 -11.63 -1.53 -16.66
C ALA A 9 -10.98 -0.14 -16.78
N LEU A 10 -11.76 0.93 -16.66
CA LEU A 10 -11.24 2.31 -16.70
C LEU A 10 -10.35 2.63 -15.49
N VAL A 11 -10.69 2.13 -14.31
CA VAL A 11 -9.87 2.29 -13.10
C VAL A 11 -8.54 1.55 -13.23
N VAL A 12 -8.55 0.34 -13.79
CA VAL A 12 -7.33 -0.44 -14.05
C VAL A 12 -6.43 0.24 -15.09
N LEU A 13 -7.01 0.75 -16.18
CA LEU A 13 -6.28 1.49 -17.21
C LEU A 13 -5.65 2.79 -16.65
N ALA A 14 -6.39 3.53 -15.83
CA ALA A 14 -5.88 4.73 -15.16
C ALA A 14 -4.74 4.40 -14.18
N ALA A 15 -4.85 3.29 -13.44
CA ALA A 15 -3.79 2.84 -12.53
C ALA A 15 -2.51 2.42 -13.29
N LEU A 16 -2.66 1.71 -14.42
CA LEU A 16 -1.52 1.30 -15.26
C LEU A 16 -0.81 2.51 -15.90
N ALA A 17 -1.56 3.52 -16.33
CA ALA A 17 -0.99 4.75 -16.90
C ALA A 17 -0.21 5.56 -15.85
N PHE A 18 -0.68 5.60 -14.60
CA PHE A 18 -0.03 6.32 -13.51
C PHE A 18 1.29 5.65 -13.06
N LEU A 19 1.35 4.31 -13.10
CA LEU A 19 2.52 3.52 -12.72
C LEU A 19 3.70 3.61 -13.71
N GLY A 20 3.44 3.89 -14.99
CA GLY A 20 4.48 3.91 -16.04
C GLY A 20 5.30 5.20 -16.13
N ALA A 21 4.76 6.33 -15.65
CA ALA A 21 5.40 7.64 -15.80
C ALA A 21 6.70 7.87 -14.98
N PRO A 22 6.83 7.42 -13.72
CA PRO A 22 8.00 7.77 -12.90
C PRO A 22 9.24 6.91 -13.17
N ALA A 23 9.11 5.76 -13.84
CA ALA A 23 10.24 4.85 -14.08
C ALA A 23 11.26 5.41 -15.10
N ILE A 24 10.80 6.23 -16.04
CA ILE A 24 11.62 6.74 -17.16
C ILE A 24 12.51 7.92 -16.69
N ALA A 25 12.11 8.65 -15.65
CA ALA A 25 12.86 9.78 -15.10
C ALA A 25 13.96 9.37 -14.09
N LEU A 26 13.91 8.13 -13.58
CA LEU A 26 14.77 7.63 -12.49
C LEU A 26 16.23 7.40 -12.90
N ALA A 27 16.49 7.14 -14.19
CA ALA A 27 17.78 6.66 -14.66
C ALA A 27 18.87 7.75 -14.79
N ALA A 28 18.56 9.03 -14.57
CA ALA A 28 19.41 10.14 -15.02
C ALA A 28 20.32 10.80 -13.95
N SER A 29 20.30 10.43 -12.66
CA SER A 29 20.99 11.27 -11.65
C SER A 29 21.20 10.64 -10.25
N GLY A 30 22.43 10.71 -9.74
CA GLY A 30 23.01 9.66 -8.88
C GLY A 30 23.16 9.85 -7.35
N ASN A 31 22.71 10.92 -6.67
CA ASN A 31 22.79 10.93 -5.19
C ASN A 31 21.74 11.81 -4.47
N GLU A 32 21.62 13.09 -4.82
CA GLU A 32 20.56 13.97 -4.28
C GLU A 32 19.17 13.55 -4.78
N ILE A 33 19.15 13.01 -6.00
CA ILE A 33 17.95 12.39 -6.56
C ILE A 33 17.69 11.05 -5.88
N GLY A 34 18.68 10.32 -5.37
CA GLY A 34 18.44 9.11 -4.57
C GLY A 34 17.64 9.37 -3.27
N GLN A 35 17.96 10.43 -2.52
CA GLN A 35 17.20 10.79 -1.32
C GLN A 35 15.81 11.36 -1.65
N ASN A 36 15.72 12.23 -2.66
CA ASN A 36 14.42 12.72 -3.14
C ASN A 36 13.57 11.57 -3.67
N LEU A 37 14.13 10.67 -4.46
CA LEU A 37 13.46 9.47 -4.95
C LEU A 37 13.09 8.52 -3.84
N GLY A 38 13.90 8.36 -2.80
CA GLY A 38 13.51 7.57 -1.63
C GLY A 38 12.25 8.14 -0.97
N SER A 39 12.19 9.46 -0.80
CA SER A 39 11.01 10.17 -0.28
C SER A 39 9.80 10.07 -1.23
N LEU A 40 10.00 10.31 -2.53
CA LEU A 40 8.98 10.20 -3.56
C LEU A 40 8.48 8.76 -3.72
N LEU A 41 9.36 7.76 -3.71
CA LEU A 41 9.02 6.35 -3.78
C LEU A 41 8.25 5.93 -2.54
N ARG A 42 8.63 6.41 -1.36
CA ARG A 42 7.88 6.13 -0.13
C ARG A 42 6.50 6.79 -0.13
N SER A 43 6.38 8.05 -0.55
CA SER A 43 5.08 8.71 -0.64
C SER A 43 4.20 8.07 -1.72
N THR A 44 4.78 7.76 -2.87
CA THR A 44 4.10 7.09 -4.00
C THR A 44 3.71 5.68 -3.63
N ALA A 45 4.58 4.92 -2.97
CA ALA A 45 4.26 3.57 -2.46
C ALA A 45 3.16 3.63 -1.41
N GLY A 46 3.16 4.63 -0.51
CA GLY A 46 2.07 4.85 0.44
C GLY A 46 0.73 5.11 -0.26
N ALA A 47 0.73 5.98 -1.27
CA ALA A 47 -0.46 6.27 -2.07
C ALA A 47 -0.95 5.06 -2.86
N LEU A 48 -0.04 4.28 -3.46
CA LEU A 48 -0.36 3.04 -4.17
C LEU A 48 -0.92 1.97 -3.23
N TYR A 49 -0.27 1.76 -2.08
CA TYR A 49 -0.71 0.82 -1.07
C TYR A 49 -2.11 1.18 -0.56
N GLY A 50 -2.31 2.44 -0.15
CA GLY A 50 -3.61 2.95 0.29
C GLY A 50 -4.68 2.83 -0.81
N GLY A 51 -4.32 3.10 -2.07
CA GLY A 51 -5.21 2.93 -3.22
C GLY A 51 -5.65 1.48 -3.43
N ILE A 52 -4.72 0.51 -3.36
CA ILE A 52 -5.03 -0.91 -3.44
C ILE A 52 -5.97 -1.31 -2.30
N VAL A 53 -5.63 -0.95 -1.05
CA VAL A 53 -6.47 -1.23 0.12
C VAL A 53 -7.87 -0.66 -0.05
N ALA A 54 -8.00 0.56 -0.56
CA ALA A 54 -9.30 1.19 -0.82
C ALA A 54 -10.13 0.43 -1.87
N VAL A 55 -9.51 0.00 -2.97
CA VAL A 55 -10.21 -0.76 -4.03
C VAL A 55 -10.74 -2.09 -3.50
N PHE A 56 -9.91 -2.85 -2.77
CA PHE A 56 -10.33 -4.11 -2.17
C PHE A 56 -11.43 -3.90 -1.11
N SER A 57 -11.30 -2.84 -0.30
CA SER A 57 -12.30 -2.46 0.70
C SER A 57 -13.67 -2.16 0.09
N LEU A 58 -13.71 -1.44 -1.03
CA LEU A 58 -14.94 -1.20 -1.79
C LEU A 58 -15.57 -2.50 -2.28
N GLY A 59 -14.76 -3.48 -2.69
CA GLY A 59 -15.23 -4.81 -3.07
C GLY A 59 -16.02 -5.50 -1.95
N PHE A 60 -15.47 -5.53 -0.74
CA PHE A 60 -16.16 -6.08 0.42
C PHE A 60 -17.42 -5.29 0.79
N LEU A 61 -17.37 -3.96 0.68
CA LEU A 61 -18.49 -3.08 0.98
C LEU A 61 -19.67 -3.31 0.03
N ILE A 62 -19.41 -3.47 -1.27
CA ILE A 62 -20.42 -3.81 -2.28
C ILE A 62 -21.07 -5.16 -1.97
N ASN A 63 -20.29 -6.12 -1.46
CA ASN A 63 -20.78 -7.44 -1.07
C ASN A 63 -21.44 -7.46 0.32
N ARG A 64 -21.54 -6.31 1.01
CA ARG A 64 -22.01 -6.18 2.41
C ARG A 64 -21.33 -7.11 3.40
N ASN A 65 -20.11 -7.56 3.11
CA ASN A 65 -19.35 -8.44 3.99
C ASN A 65 -18.46 -7.62 4.92
N PHE A 66 -19.08 -7.03 5.94
CA PHE A 66 -18.40 -6.15 6.90
C PHE A 66 -17.40 -6.92 7.77
N ALA A 67 -17.64 -8.19 8.08
CA ALA A 67 -16.71 -9.01 8.87
C ALA A 67 -15.38 -9.21 8.13
N ALA A 68 -15.44 -9.61 6.86
CA ALA A 68 -14.24 -9.77 6.04
C ALA A 68 -13.53 -8.42 5.78
N LEU A 69 -14.30 -7.34 5.63
CA LEU A 69 -13.75 -5.98 5.47
C LEU A 69 -12.89 -5.58 6.68
N VAL A 70 -13.38 -5.81 7.91
CA VAL A 70 -12.64 -5.48 9.13
C VAL A 70 -11.36 -6.30 9.23
N ILE A 71 -11.44 -7.60 8.99
CA ILE A 71 -10.25 -8.48 9.01
C ILE A 71 -9.23 -8.04 7.96
N PHE A 72 -9.69 -7.72 6.75
CA PHE A 72 -8.85 -7.19 5.69
C PHE A 72 -8.18 -5.87 6.09
N PHE A 73 -8.91 -4.93 6.69
CA PHE A 73 -8.34 -3.67 7.15
C PHE A 73 -7.29 -3.88 8.23
N VAL A 74 -7.52 -4.75 9.21
CA VAL A 74 -6.53 -5.08 10.24
C VAL A 74 -5.28 -5.67 9.60
N ALA A 75 -5.43 -6.63 8.69
CA ALA A 75 -4.31 -7.21 7.96
C ALA A 75 -3.55 -6.16 7.13
N ALA A 76 -4.27 -5.27 6.46
CA ALA A 76 -3.67 -4.18 5.69
C ALA A 76 -2.91 -3.18 6.58
N ILE A 77 -3.42 -2.86 7.77
CA ILE A 77 -2.70 -1.99 8.70
C ILE A 77 -1.42 -2.68 9.18
N VAL A 78 -1.46 -3.97 9.52
CA VAL A 78 -0.29 -4.74 9.96
C VAL A 78 0.76 -4.83 8.85
N VAL A 79 0.35 -5.16 7.62
CA VAL A 79 1.26 -5.24 6.46
C VAL A 79 1.82 -3.86 6.12
N GLY A 80 0.98 -2.82 6.12
CA GLY A 80 1.42 -1.44 5.90
C GLY A 80 2.45 -1.01 6.95
N TRP A 81 2.20 -1.31 8.22
CA TRP A 81 3.14 -1.01 9.29
C TRP A 81 4.49 -1.74 9.10
N LEU A 82 4.46 -3.03 8.74
CA LEU A 82 5.68 -3.81 8.47
C LEU A 82 6.49 -3.25 7.28
N VAL A 83 5.83 -2.85 6.21
CA VAL A 83 6.49 -2.35 4.98
C VAL A 83 6.98 -0.92 5.15
N PHE A 84 6.19 -0.06 5.81
CA PHE A 84 6.49 1.36 5.95
C PHE A 84 7.18 1.72 7.27
N ASP A 85 7.30 0.83 8.24
CA ASP A 85 8.10 1.08 9.44
C ASP A 85 8.65 -0.22 10.05
N PRO A 86 9.58 -0.89 9.35
CA PRO A 86 10.14 -2.16 9.82
C PRO A 86 10.89 -2.01 11.15
N GLY A 87 11.43 -0.82 11.44
CA GLY A 87 12.10 -0.51 12.69
C GLY A 87 11.14 -0.51 13.88
N ALA A 88 9.99 0.16 13.75
CA ALA A 88 8.96 0.14 14.79
C ALA A 88 8.41 -1.28 15.04
N VAL A 89 8.30 -2.11 14.01
CA VAL A 89 7.91 -3.51 14.18
C VAL A 89 8.96 -4.31 14.93
N ALA A 90 10.25 -4.13 14.59
CA ALA A 90 11.35 -4.79 15.30
C ALA A 90 11.40 -4.39 16.78
N GLU A 91 11.22 -3.11 17.09
CA GLU A 91 11.16 -2.63 18.48
C GLU A 91 9.94 -3.17 19.23
N ALA A 92 8.76 -3.19 18.61
CA ALA A 92 7.58 -3.80 19.20
C ALA A 92 7.79 -5.30 19.47
N ALA A 93 8.41 -6.02 18.53
CA ALA A 93 8.74 -7.44 18.69
C ALA A 93 9.73 -7.68 19.84
N LYS A 94 10.77 -6.85 19.96
CA LYS A 94 11.71 -6.89 21.09
C LYS A 94 11.01 -6.62 22.42
N ALA A 95 10.15 -5.61 22.47
CA ALA A 95 9.40 -5.27 23.69
C ALA A 95 8.45 -6.39 24.12
N ILE A 96 7.83 -7.09 23.17
CA ILE A 96 7.02 -8.28 23.46
C ILE A 96 7.90 -9.43 23.93
N ALA A 97 9.02 -9.69 23.25
CA ALA A 97 9.96 -10.74 23.62
C ALA A 97 10.48 -10.55 25.05
N GLN A 98 10.85 -9.34 25.45
CA GLN A 98 11.29 -9.01 26.81
C GLN A 98 10.21 -9.18 27.88
N ARG A 99 8.92 -9.18 27.51
CA ARG A 99 7.80 -9.43 28.44
C ARG A 99 7.45 -10.92 28.56
N VAL A 100 7.77 -11.72 27.55
CA VAL A 100 7.40 -13.14 27.47
C VAL A 100 8.57 -14.05 27.87
N LEU A 101 9.80 -13.66 27.53
CA LEU A 101 11.03 -14.33 27.95
C LEU A 101 11.64 -13.48 29.09
N PRO A 102 11.48 -13.90 30.36
CA PRO A 102 12.16 -13.24 31.48
C PRO A 102 13.68 -13.36 31.37
#